data_AF-A0A420W143-F1
#
_entry.id   AF-A0A420W143-F1
#
_cell.length_a   1.000
_cell.length_b   1.000
_cell.length_c   1.000
_cell.angle_alpha   90.00
_cell.angle_beta   90.00
_cell.angle_gamma   90.00
#
_symmetry.space_group_name_H-M   'P 1'
#
loop_
_entity.id
_entity.type
_entity.pdbx_description
1 polymer ?
#
loop_
_entity_poly.entity_id
_entity_poly.type
_entity_poly.pdbx_seq_one_letter_code
_entity_poly.pdbx_strand_id
1 'polypeptide(L)'
;MERDIIKVQELIKKQLLEIISLEEEADLKEKRSHYTEDEYDLMVVEVLRQLEGQLPKDPLEDWTPDYGEIKRRGEAIRRKEKIKRYSKVGYAAALLLITGGVLLYLFYPHKKEDIMLHLEGQCLGAADDTEIPLIESSCLLLAADSTWIRVEQDTFGTLLQLGELAVTRTGEGLLRIQRKPMAGGETTLKSLNIYTAPRQQCVVELEDGTRVRMNAQSQLSYSLRKGDSTVIYIKGEAYVDA
;
A
#
# COMPACT_ATOMS: atom_id res chain seq x y z
N MET A 1 -60.35 -54.84 11.69
CA MET A 1 -59.89 -53.58 11.10
C MET A 1 -60.91 -52.47 11.37
N GLU A 2 -62.14 -52.57 10.90
CA GLU A 2 -63.18 -51.53 11.10
C GLU A 2 -63.52 -51.23 12.58
N ARG A 3 -63.62 -52.26 13.43
CA ARG A 3 -63.80 -52.08 14.89
C ARG A 3 -62.61 -51.44 15.61
N ASP A 4 -61.42 -51.46 15.01
CA ASP A 4 -60.21 -50.87 15.59
C ASP A 4 -60.14 -49.37 15.24
N ILE A 5 -60.45 -49.04 13.98
CA ILE A 5 -60.57 -47.65 13.50
C ILE A 5 -61.58 -46.85 14.34
N ILE A 6 -62.76 -47.43 14.63
CA ILE A 6 -63.80 -46.75 15.43
C ILE A 6 -63.28 -46.43 16.85
N LYS A 7 -62.52 -47.36 17.46
CA LYS A 7 -61.95 -47.14 18.80
C LYS A 7 -60.88 -46.05 18.78
N VAL A 8 -60.03 -46.03 17.75
CA VAL A 8 -59.01 -44.98 17.58
C VAL A 8 -59.68 -43.62 17.40
N GLN A 9 -60.72 -43.53 16.58
CA GLN A 9 -61.49 -42.29 16.40
C GLN A 9 -62.16 -41.81 17.70
N GLU A 10 -62.65 -42.72 18.54
CA GLU A 10 -63.21 -42.36 19.84
C GLU A 10 -62.15 -41.79 20.79
N LEU A 11 -60.94 -42.36 20.79
CA LEU A 11 -59.81 -41.85 21.56
C LEU A 11 -59.35 -40.47 21.06
N ILE A 12 -59.25 -40.30 19.73
CA ILE A 12 -58.96 -38.99 19.10
C ILE A 12 -60.03 -37.97 19.51
N LYS A 13 -61.30 -38.35 19.52
CA LYS A 13 -62.41 -37.47 19.95
C LYS A 13 -62.24 -37.01 21.39
N LYS A 14 -61.91 -37.93 22.31
CA LYS A 14 -61.66 -37.59 23.73
C LYS A 14 -60.44 -36.68 23.88
N GLN A 15 -59.41 -36.90 23.07
CA GLN A 15 -58.21 -36.06 23.05
C GLN A 15 -58.54 -34.62 22.62
N LEU A 16 -59.29 -34.45 21.53
CA LEU A 16 -59.67 -33.14 21.01
C LEU A 16 -60.63 -32.35 21.93
N LEU A 17 -61.40 -33.06 22.75
CA LEU A 17 -62.29 -32.46 23.76
C LEU A 17 -61.61 -32.23 25.12
N GLU A 18 -60.31 -32.52 25.24
CA GLU A 18 -59.54 -32.42 26.50
C GLU A 18 -60.08 -33.28 27.67
N ILE A 19 -60.76 -34.40 27.36
CA ILE A 19 -61.34 -35.32 28.36
C ILE A 19 -60.69 -36.71 28.37
N ILE A 20 -59.60 -36.89 27.62
CA ILE A 20 -58.86 -38.16 27.56
C ILE A 20 -58.12 -38.41 28.89
N SER A 21 -58.17 -39.65 29.39
CA SER A 21 -57.40 -40.06 30.57
C SER A 21 -55.95 -40.44 30.20
N LEU A 22 -55.05 -40.46 31.19
CA LEU A 22 -53.64 -40.84 30.99
C LEU A 22 -53.48 -42.26 30.42
N GLU A 23 -54.37 -43.19 30.79
CA GLU A 23 -54.36 -44.56 30.30
C GLU A 23 -54.80 -44.64 28.84
N GLU A 24 -55.86 -43.90 28.48
CA GLU A 24 -56.36 -43.79 27.11
C GLU A 24 -55.39 -43.07 26.17
N GLU A 25 -54.64 -42.09 26.69
CA GLU A 25 -53.60 -41.38 25.93
C GLU A 25 -52.43 -42.31 25.59
N ALA A 26 -52.03 -43.17 26.55
CA ALA A 26 -51.02 -44.20 26.30
C ALA A 26 -51.51 -45.23 25.27
N ASP A 27 -52.76 -45.68 25.36
CA ASP A 27 -53.40 -46.59 24.40
C ASP A 27 -53.50 -45.97 23.00
N LEU A 28 -53.86 -44.69 22.90
CA LEU A 28 -53.89 -43.97 21.62
C LEU A 28 -52.49 -43.86 21.00
N LYS A 29 -51.46 -43.59 21.81
CA LYS A 29 -50.07 -43.49 21.35
C LYS A 29 -49.54 -44.83 20.84
N GLU A 30 -49.87 -45.93 21.51
CA GLU A 30 -49.53 -47.28 21.06
C GLU A 30 -50.24 -47.58 19.73
N LYS A 31 -51.55 -47.36 19.66
CA LYS A 31 -52.35 -47.63 18.44
C LYS A 31 -51.93 -46.77 17.26
N ARG A 32 -51.55 -45.51 17.47
CA ARG A 32 -51.02 -44.64 16.41
C ARG A 32 -49.84 -45.28 15.68
N SER A 33 -48.99 -46.04 16.37
CA SER A 33 -47.82 -46.68 15.74
C SER A 33 -48.18 -47.74 14.69
N HIS A 34 -49.44 -48.19 14.64
CA HIS A 34 -49.94 -49.15 13.65
C HIS A 34 -50.49 -48.51 12.37
N TYR A 35 -50.57 -47.17 12.31
CA TYR A 35 -51.11 -46.44 11.15
C TYR A 35 -50.02 -45.55 10.55
N THR A 36 -50.11 -45.32 9.24
CA THR A 36 -49.30 -44.27 8.60
C THR A 36 -49.79 -42.88 9.02
N GLU A 37 -48.93 -41.86 8.91
CA GLU A 37 -49.32 -40.47 9.23
C GLU A 37 -50.55 -40.04 8.40
N ASP A 38 -50.58 -40.36 7.10
CA ASP A 38 -51.71 -40.02 6.22
C ASP A 38 -53.04 -40.71 6.66
N GLU A 39 -52.99 -41.99 7.05
CA GLU A 39 -54.18 -42.71 7.53
C GLU A 39 -54.67 -42.16 8.87
N TYR A 40 -53.75 -41.82 9.77
CA TYR A 40 -54.07 -41.21 11.05
C TYR A 40 -54.68 -39.81 10.86
N ASP A 41 -54.11 -39.00 9.96
CA ASP A 41 -54.63 -37.67 9.63
C ASP A 41 -56.04 -37.74 9.07
N LEU A 42 -56.35 -38.72 8.21
CA LEU A 42 -57.72 -38.93 7.72
C LEU A 42 -58.70 -39.27 8.86
N MET A 43 -58.29 -40.06 9.85
CA MET A 43 -59.11 -40.34 11.03
C MET A 43 -59.33 -39.08 11.88
N VAL A 44 -58.30 -38.26 12.06
CA VAL A 44 -58.39 -36.97 12.78
C VAL A 44 -59.34 -36.02 12.06
N VAL A 45 -59.23 -35.88 10.74
CA VAL A 45 -60.11 -35.04 9.92
C VAL A 45 -61.56 -35.49 10.05
N GLU A 46 -61.83 -36.79 9.99
CA GLU A 46 -63.18 -37.32 10.14
C GLU A 46 -63.77 -37.04 11.54
N VAL A 47 -62.96 -37.18 12.59
CA VAL A 47 -63.40 -36.83 13.96
C VAL A 47 -63.64 -35.33 14.11
N LEU A 48 -62.76 -34.48 13.55
CA LEU A 48 -62.94 -33.03 13.56
C LEU A 48 -64.23 -32.61 12.83
N ARG A 49 -64.54 -33.26 11.70
CA ARG A 49 -65.79 -33.05 10.96
C ARG A 49 -67.02 -33.41 11.81
N GLN A 50 -66.92 -34.46 12.63
CA GLN A 50 -68.00 -34.86 13.54
C GLN A 50 -68.14 -33.93 14.76
N LEU A 51 -67.07 -33.23 15.13
CA LEU A 51 -66.99 -32.34 16.29
C LEU A 51 -67.28 -30.86 15.97
N GLU A 52 -67.73 -30.53 14.76
CA GLU A 52 -67.97 -29.15 14.33
C GLU A 52 -68.77 -28.34 15.38
N GLY A 53 -68.15 -27.29 15.92
CA GLY A 53 -68.74 -26.40 16.94
C GLY A 53 -68.76 -26.93 18.39
N GLN A 54 -68.25 -28.13 18.66
CA GLN A 54 -68.18 -28.75 20.00
C GLN A 54 -66.79 -28.72 20.64
N LEU A 55 -65.78 -28.26 19.88
CA LEU A 55 -64.42 -28.14 20.40
C LEU A 55 -64.35 -27.07 21.49
N PRO A 56 -63.52 -27.28 22.53
CA PRO A 56 -63.21 -26.24 23.50
C PRO A 56 -62.78 -24.95 22.81
N LYS A 57 -63.08 -23.79 23.42
CA LYS A 57 -62.60 -22.51 22.93
C LYS A 57 -61.07 -22.55 22.84
N ASP A 58 -60.57 -22.27 21.65
CA ASP A 58 -59.14 -22.32 21.37
C ASP A 58 -58.41 -21.39 22.35
N PRO A 59 -57.39 -21.85 23.10
CA PRO A 59 -56.55 -20.97 23.92
C PRO A 59 -55.83 -19.90 23.08
N LEU A 60 -55.85 -20.00 21.74
CA LEU A 60 -55.37 -19.00 20.80
C LEU A 60 -56.43 -17.99 20.34
N GLU A 61 -57.67 -18.02 20.85
CA GLU A 61 -58.76 -17.08 20.47
C GLU A 61 -58.33 -15.61 20.66
N ASP A 62 -57.50 -15.33 21.68
CA ASP A 62 -56.91 -14.02 21.97
C ASP A 62 -55.41 -13.93 21.64
N TRP A 63 -54.83 -14.96 21.02
CA TRP A 63 -53.41 -14.93 20.68
C TRP A 63 -53.18 -13.96 19.53
N THR A 64 -52.41 -12.91 19.82
CA THR A 64 -51.90 -11.99 18.80
C THR A 64 -50.38 -12.12 18.74
N PRO A 65 -49.79 -12.27 17.54
CA PRO A 65 -48.35 -12.22 17.42
C PRO A 65 -47.82 -10.87 17.92
N ASP A 66 -46.73 -10.86 18.69
CA ASP A 66 -45.98 -9.62 18.93
C ASP A 66 -45.26 -9.21 17.64
N TYR A 67 -46.00 -8.54 16.76
CA TYR A 67 -45.49 -8.01 15.51
C TYR A 67 -44.29 -7.06 15.71
N GLY A 68 -44.22 -6.37 16.85
CA GLY A 68 -43.12 -5.49 17.19
C GLY A 68 -41.83 -6.26 17.45
N GLU A 69 -41.90 -7.35 18.22
CA GLU A 69 -40.75 -8.23 18.45
C GLU A 69 -40.35 -8.98 17.18
N ILE A 70 -41.31 -9.53 16.44
CA ILE A 70 -41.05 -10.25 15.18
C ILE A 70 -40.36 -9.33 14.16
N LYS A 71 -40.85 -8.09 14.01
CA LYS A 71 -40.24 -7.10 13.11
C LYS A 71 -38.83 -6.74 13.55
N ARG A 72 -38.59 -6.48 14.84
CA ARG A 72 -37.25 -6.17 15.38
C ARG A 72 -36.27 -7.32 15.15
N ARG A 73 -36.67 -8.56 15.43
CA ARG A 73 -35.83 -9.75 15.17
C ARG A 73 -35.53 -9.89 13.68
N GLY A 74 -36.53 -9.72 12.81
CA GLY A 74 -36.34 -9.77 11.35
C GLY A 74 -35.43 -8.67 10.81
N GLU A 75 -35.49 -7.46 11.34
CA GLU A 75 -34.57 -6.37 10.99
C GLU A 75 -33.14 -6.63 11.47
N ALA A 76 -32.96 -7.15 12.68
CA ALA A 76 -31.64 -7.50 13.22
C ALA A 76 -30.95 -8.60 12.39
N ILE A 77 -31.71 -9.63 11.98
CA ILE A 77 -31.21 -10.70 11.10
C ILE A 77 -30.80 -10.12 9.74
N ARG A 78 -31.66 -9.33 9.10
CA ARG A 78 -31.36 -8.67 7.82
C ARG A 78 -30.14 -7.75 7.90
N ARG A 79 -29.96 -7.04 9.03
CA ARG A 79 -28.78 -6.18 9.25
C ARG A 79 -27.50 -7.00 9.36
N LYS A 80 -27.51 -8.10 10.12
CA LYS A 80 -26.37 -9.02 10.22
C LYS A 80 -26.00 -9.63 8.87
N GLU A 81 -26.99 -10.04 8.08
CA GLU A 81 -26.75 -10.57 6.74
C GLU A 81 -26.18 -9.52 5.78
N LYS A 82 -26.71 -8.29 5.80
CA LYS A 82 -26.14 -7.17 5.03
C LYS A 82 -24.69 -6.92 5.42
N ILE A 83 -24.39 -6.81 6.72
CA ILE A 83 -23.02 -6.61 7.21
C ILE A 83 -22.10 -7.75 6.76
N LYS A 84 -22.54 -9.01 6.86
CA LYS A 84 -21.75 -10.18 6.42
C LYS A 84 -21.53 -10.20 4.90
N ARG A 85 -22.48 -9.70 4.11
CA ARG A 85 -22.34 -9.58 2.65
C ARG A 85 -21.36 -8.45 2.29
N TYR A 86 -21.51 -7.28 2.90
CA TYR A 86 -20.60 -6.15 2.69
C TYR A 86 -19.20 -6.40 3.23
N SER A 87 -19.03 -7.16 4.32
CA SER A 87 -17.71 -7.50 4.83
C SER A 87 -16.95 -8.38 3.85
N LYS A 88 -17.61 -9.38 3.23
CA LYS A 88 -17.00 -10.20 2.17
C LYS A 88 -16.52 -9.37 0.98
N VAL A 89 -17.34 -8.41 0.54
CA VAL A 89 -16.98 -7.48 -0.55
C VAL A 89 -15.87 -6.53 -0.11
N GLY A 90 -15.91 -6.06 1.14
CA GLY A 90 -14.88 -5.20 1.74
C GLY A 90 -13.52 -5.87 1.83
N TYR A 91 -13.47 -7.15 2.23
CA TYR A 91 -12.23 -7.94 2.21
C TYR A 91 -11.67 -8.07 0.80
N ALA A 92 -12.51 -8.39 -0.19
CA ALA A 92 -12.07 -8.49 -1.58
C ALA A 92 -11.53 -7.16 -2.12
N ALA A 93 -12.20 -6.05 -1.84
CA ALA A 93 -11.77 -4.71 -2.24
C ALA A 93 -10.46 -4.28 -1.56
N ALA A 94 -10.31 -4.56 -0.25
CA ALA A 94 -9.08 -4.25 0.48
C ALA A 94 -7.90 -5.08 -0.06
N LEU A 95 -8.12 -6.36 -0.37
CA LEU A 95 -7.10 -7.23 -0.95
C LEU A 95 -6.70 -6.72 -2.33
N LEU A 96 -7.66 -6.30 -3.16
CA LEU A 96 -7.41 -5.67 -4.47
C LEU A 96 -6.61 -4.37 -4.36
N LEU A 97 -6.90 -3.52 -3.38
CA LEU A 97 -6.14 -2.29 -3.13
C LEU A 97 -4.72 -2.57 -2.67
N ILE A 98 -4.53 -3.56 -1.79
CA ILE A 98 -3.19 -3.95 -1.31
C ILE A 98 -2.40 -4.59 -2.45
N THR A 99 -2.95 -5.57 -3.16
CA THR A 99 -2.26 -6.23 -4.27
C THR A 99 -2.04 -5.26 -5.42
N GLY A 100 -3.01 -4.41 -5.73
CA GLY A 100 -2.91 -3.37 -6.75
C GLY A 100 -1.87 -2.31 -6.37
N GLY A 101 -1.81 -1.91 -5.09
CA GLY A 101 -0.81 -0.99 -4.57
C GLY A 101 0.60 -1.58 -4.54
N VAL A 102 0.75 -2.87 -4.23
CA VAL A 102 2.04 -3.59 -4.28
C VAL A 102 2.48 -3.81 -5.71
N LEU A 103 1.57 -4.24 -6.60
CA LEU A 103 1.85 -4.37 -8.04
C LEU A 103 2.20 -3.02 -8.63
N LEU A 104 1.45 -1.96 -8.30
CA LEU A 104 1.84 -0.61 -8.65
C LEU A 104 3.22 -0.33 -8.09
N TYR A 105 3.51 -0.45 -6.81
CA TYR A 105 4.83 -0.15 -6.26
C TYR A 105 5.99 -0.91 -6.93
N LEU A 106 5.81 -2.21 -7.22
CA LEU A 106 6.83 -3.06 -7.84
C LEU A 106 7.00 -2.80 -9.35
N PHE A 107 5.90 -2.52 -10.06
CA PHE A 107 5.90 -2.25 -11.51
C PHE A 107 5.85 -0.77 -11.86
N TYR A 108 5.75 0.11 -10.86
CA TYR A 108 5.84 1.55 -11.02
C TYR A 108 7.29 1.76 -11.42
N PRO A 109 7.55 2.13 -12.68
CA PRO A 109 8.89 2.53 -13.03
C PRO A 109 9.22 3.63 -12.02
N HIS A 110 10.28 3.44 -11.25
CA HIS A 110 10.95 4.58 -10.65
C HIS A 110 11.43 5.40 -11.84
N LYS A 111 10.51 6.20 -12.41
CA LYS A 111 10.83 7.43 -13.07
C LYS A 111 11.46 8.25 -11.95
N LYS A 112 12.77 8.03 -11.76
CA LYS A 112 13.64 9.16 -11.52
C LYS A 112 13.16 10.17 -12.54
N GLU A 113 12.60 11.27 -12.08
CA GLU A 113 12.36 12.41 -12.94
C GLU A 113 13.73 12.94 -13.38
N ASP A 114 14.40 12.17 -14.23
CA ASP A 114 15.00 12.78 -15.39
C ASP A 114 13.79 13.30 -16.16
N ILE A 115 13.41 14.54 -15.86
CA ILE A 115 12.65 15.35 -16.79
C ILE A 115 13.55 15.44 -18.02
N MET A 116 13.58 14.41 -18.86
CA MET A 116 13.91 14.60 -20.25
C MET A 116 12.68 15.28 -20.79
N LEU A 117 12.74 16.61 -20.88
CA LEU A 117 11.89 17.34 -21.81
C LEU A 117 12.07 16.61 -23.14
N HIS A 118 11.06 15.86 -23.58
CA HIS A 118 10.87 15.60 -24.99
C HIS A 118 10.55 16.97 -25.60
N LEU A 119 11.62 17.76 -25.82
CA LEU A 119 11.58 18.88 -26.71
C LEU A 119 11.47 18.25 -28.09
N GLU A 120 10.24 18.09 -28.54
CA GLU A 120 9.92 18.00 -29.97
C GLU A 120 10.07 19.40 -30.59
N GLY A 121 11.17 20.07 -30.25
CA GLY A 121 11.65 21.26 -30.91
C GLY A 121 12.67 20.78 -31.92
N GLN A 122 12.45 21.09 -33.20
CA GLN A 122 13.51 21.03 -34.20
C GLN A 122 14.79 21.58 -33.57
N CYS A 123 15.79 20.72 -33.40
CA CYS A 123 17.13 21.14 -33.00
C CYS A 123 17.64 22.06 -34.10
N LEU A 124 17.39 23.37 -33.94
CA LEU A 124 17.91 24.42 -34.80
C LEU A 124 19.43 24.45 -34.61
N GLY A 125 20.14 23.66 -35.42
CA GLY A 125 21.56 23.85 -35.68
C GLY A 125 22.54 23.37 -34.60
N ALA A 126 22.18 22.47 -33.70
CA ALA A 126 23.16 21.78 -32.84
C ALA A 126 23.78 20.58 -33.58
N ALA A 127 24.44 20.88 -34.71
CA ALA A 127 25.27 19.95 -35.46
C ALA A 127 26.69 20.51 -35.54
N ASP A 128 27.19 21.01 -34.41
CA ASP A 128 28.58 21.37 -34.26
C ASP A 128 29.11 20.63 -33.03
N ASP A 129 30.25 19.98 -33.18
CA ASP A 129 30.96 19.20 -32.15
C ASP A 129 31.61 20.15 -31.11
N THR A 130 30.99 21.32 -30.92
CA THR A 130 31.43 22.38 -30.03
C THR A 130 31.35 21.92 -28.60
N GLU A 131 32.53 21.84 -27.98
CA GLU A 131 32.69 21.60 -26.57
C GLU A 131 31.90 22.63 -25.75
N ILE A 132 31.21 22.16 -24.70
CA ILE A 132 30.44 23.04 -23.81
C ILE A 132 31.45 23.98 -23.11
N PRO A 133 31.28 25.32 -23.21
CA PRO A 133 32.21 26.27 -22.63
C PRO A 133 32.42 26.06 -21.12
N LEU A 134 33.67 26.13 -20.67
CA LEU A 134 34.02 25.93 -19.24
C LEU A 134 33.31 26.94 -18.33
N ILE A 135 32.94 28.11 -18.84
CA ILE A 135 32.25 29.14 -18.05
C ILE A 135 30.90 28.65 -17.52
N GLU A 136 30.29 27.68 -18.20
CA GLU A 136 29.02 27.07 -17.80
C GLU A 136 29.17 26.03 -16.67
N SER A 137 30.42 25.70 -16.30
CA SER A 137 30.76 24.80 -15.19
C SER A 137 30.09 25.24 -13.89
N SER A 138 29.46 24.29 -13.18
CA SER A 138 28.89 24.51 -11.85
C SER A 138 28.98 23.25 -10.99
N CYS A 139 29.25 23.44 -9.70
CA CYS A 139 29.39 22.33 -8.77
C CYS A 139 29.07 22.75 -7.32
N LEU A 140 28.96 21.75 -6.46
CA LEU A 140 28.89 21.90 -5.02
C LEU A 140 30.19 21.33 -4.42
N LEU A 141 30.91 22.14 -3.68
CA LEU A 141 32.07 21.70 -2.90
C LEU A 141 31.61 21.39 -1.49
N LEU A 142 32.06 20.25 -0.97
CA LEU A 142 31.93 19.88 0.43
C LEU A 142 33.32 19.81 1.02
N ALA A 143 33.66 20.82 1.80
CA ALA A 143 34.82 20.76 2.69
C ALA A 143 34.51 19.78 3.83
N ALA A 144 35.50 19.01 4.27
CA ALA A 144 35.29 17.93 5.24
C ALA A 144 34.84 18.39 6.66
N ASP A 145 34.75 19.70 6.91
CA ASP A 145 34.08 20.29 8.08
C ASP A 145 32.54 20.38 7.91
N SER A 146 32.00 19.79 6.85
CA SER A 146 30.60 19.84 6.44
C SER A 146 30.14 21.20 5.88
N THR A 147 31.07 22.08 5.53
CA THR A 147 30.75 23.34 4.86
C THR A 147 30.49 23.09 3.37
N TRP A 148 29.26 23.40 2.94
CA TRP A 148 28.87 23.36 1.53
C TRP A 148 29.09 24.71 0.87
N ILE A 149 29.84 24.73 -0.24
CA ILE A 149 30.09 25.92 -1.05
C ILE A 149 29.51 25.67 -2.44
N ARG A 150 28.55 26.49 -2.82
CA ARG A 150 27.95 26.45 -4.16
C ARG A 150 28.78 27.29 -5.12
N VAL A 151 29.17 26.68 -6.24
CA VAL A 151 30.01 27.31 -7.26
C VAL A 151 29.16 27.53 -8.50
N GLU A 152 28.69 28.76 -8.67
CA GLU A 152 27.84 29.20 -9.78
C GLU A 152 28.65 29.92 -10.86
N GLN A 153 28.04 30.18 -12.01
CA GLN A 153 28.73 30.73 -13.19
C GLN A 153 29.39 32.09 -12.97
N ASP A 154 28.85 32.87 -12.03
CA ASP A 154 29.31 34.20 -11.62
C ASP A 154 30.33 34.16 -10.46
N THR A 155 30.65 32.96 -9.96
CA THR A 155 31.58 32.79 -8.84
C THR A 155 33.01 32.73 -9.38
N PHE A 156 33.91 33.61 -8.90
CA PHE A 156 35.31 33.66 -9.34
C PHE A 156 36.26 33.87 -8.17
N GLY A 157 37.53 33.49 -8.36
CA GLY A 157 38.59 33.69 -7.37
C GLY A 157 38.74 32.52 -6.39
N THR A 158 39.28 32.78 -5.21
CA THR A 158 39.51 31.74 -4.19
C THR A 158 38.20 31.38 -3.50
N LEU A 159 37.77 30.12 -3.65
CA LEU A 159 36.54 29.60 -3.07
C LEU A 159 36.78 29.02 -1.68
N LEU A 160 37.92 28.34 -1.53
CA LEU A 160 38.25 27.61 -0.32
C LEU A 160 39.76 27.59 -0.12
N GLN A 161 40.19 27.74 1.14
CA GLN A 161 41.58 27.57 1.56
C GLN A 161 41.62 26.56 2.71
N LEU A 162 42.23 25.40 2.48
CA LEU A 162 42.41 24.31 3.43
C LEU A 162 43.91 24.10 3.69
N GLY A 163 44.47 24.85 4.64
CA GLY A 163 45.91 24.83 4.92
C GLY A 163 46.69 25.28 3.69
N GLU A 164 47.58 24.43 3.17
CA GLU A 164 48.33 24.70 1.93
C GLU A 164 47.48 24.57 0.66
N LEU A 165 46.31 23.93 0.72
CA LEU A 165 45.48 23.68 -0.46
C LEU A 165 44.51 24.83 -0.72
N ALA A 166 44.62 25.47 -1.87
CA ALA A 166 43.70 26.49 -2.37
C ALA A 166 42.83 25.92 -3.49
N VAL A 167 41.52 26.11 -3.39
CA VAL A 167 40.57 25.84 -4.48
C VAL A 167 40.14 27.18 -5.05
N THR A 168 40.40 27.37 -6.34
CA THR A 168 40.12 28.64 -7.04
C THR A 168 39.27 28.38 -8.27
N ARG A 169 38.37 29.29 -8.61
CA ARG A 169 37.66 29.29 -9.90
C ARG A 169 38.24 30.38 -10.78
N THR A 170 38.72 29.99 -11.95
CA THR A 170 39.28 30.89 -12.96
C THR A 170 38.17 31.69 -13.66
N GLY A 171 38.53 32.78 -14.34
CA GLY A 171 37.59 33.56 -15.17
C GLY A 171 36.98 32.78 -16.33
N GLU A 172 37.58 31.65 -16.70
CA GLU A 172 37.07 30.74 -17.74
C GLU A 172 36.11 29.67 -17.16
N GLY A 173 35.92 29.60 -15.85
CA GLY A 173 35.04 28.63 -15.18
C GLY A 173 35.71 27.30 -14.79
N LEU A 174 37.02 27.15 -15.03
CA LEU A 174 37.82 26.02 -14.55
C LEU A 174 38.00 26.08 -13.03
N LEU A 175 37.74 24.98 -12.33
CA LEU A 175 38.01 24.83 -10.91
C LEU A 175 39.41 24.25 -10.70
N ARG A 176 40.33 25.04 -10.15
CA ARG A 176 41.73 24.66 -9.99
C ARG A 176 42.08 24.39 -8.53
N ILE A 177 42.69 23.24 -8.29
CA ILE A 177 43.25 22.82 -7.00
C ILE A 177 44.76 23.05 -7.03
N GLN A 178 45.27 23.89 -6.12
CA GLN A 178 46.71 24.18 -6.04
C GLN A 178 47.19 24.13 -4.60
N ARG A 179 48.42 23.63 -4.38
CA ARG A 179 49.12 23.88 -3.12
C ARG A 179 49.90 25.18 -3.19
N LYS A 180 49.64 26.09 -2.26
CA LYS A 180 50.43 27.30 -2.04
C LYS A 180 51.12 27.16 -0.68
N PRO A 181 52.46 27.30 -0.61
CA PRO A 181 53.16 27.25 0.67
C PRO A 181 52.66 28.42 1.54
N MET A 182 52.08 28.09 2.69
CA MET A 182 51.52 29.07 3.61
C MET A 182 52.07 28.82 5.01
N ALA A 183 52.45 29.90 5.70
CA ALA A 183 52.95 29.83 7.06
C ALA A 183 51.80 29.55 8.04
N GLY A 184 51.66 28.29 8.44
CA GLY A 184 50.81 27.89 9.57
C GLY A 184 49.40 27.44 9.17
N GLY A 185 49.13 26.16 9.34
CA GLY A 185 47.79 25.58 9.25
C GLY A 185 47.82 24.09 8.92
N GLU A 186 48.14 23.24 9.91
CA GLU A 186 47.85 21.81 9.78
C GLU A 186 46.34 21.61 9.64
N THR A 187 45.93 21.14 8.47
CA THR A 187 44.53 20.83 8.18
C THR A 187 44.24 19.40 8.63
N THR A 188 43.27 19.24 9.55
CA THR A 188 42.81 17.92 10.04
C THR A 188 41.87 17.20 9.06
N LEU A 189 41.54 17.85 7.93
CA LEU A 189 40.62 17.35 6.92
C LEU A 189 41.25 16.24 6.07
N LYS A 190 40.46 15.22 5.75
CA LYS A 190 40.93 14.03 5.02
C LYS A 190 40.72 14.14 3.51
N SER A 191 39.64 14.77 3.07
CA SER A 191 39.25 14.83 1.67
C SER A 191 38.45 16.08 1.34
N LEU A 192 38.54 16.53 0.09
CA LEU A 192 37.63 17.49 -0.53
C LEU A 192 36.69 16.73 -1.46
N ASN A 193 35.37 16.93 -1.32
CA ASN A 193 34.39 16.32 -2.21
C ASN A 193 33.77 17.37 -3.12
N ILE A 194 33.61 17.04 -4.39
CA ILE A 194 33.04 17.89 -5.43
C ILE A 194 31.87 17.13 -6.04
N TYR A 195 30.72 17.78 -6.15
CA TYR A 195 29.49 17.18 -6.67
C TYR A 195 28.93 18.03 -7.81
N THR A 196 28.39 17.37 -8.83
CA THR A 196 27.58 18.00 -9.86
C THR A 196 26.11 17.63 -9.67
N ALA A 197 25.21 18.62 -9.76
CA ALA A 197 23.78 18.37 -9.70
C ALA A 197 23.26 17.82 -11.04
N PRO A 198 21.96 17.46 -11.16
CA PRO A 198 21.36 17.13 -12.44
C PRO A 198 21.58 18.26 -13.46
N ARG A 199 21.94 17.89 -14.70
CA ARG A 199 22.22 18.81 -15.82
C ARG A 199 23.37 19.80 -15.59
N GLN A 200 24.22 19.58 -14.60
CA GLN A 200 25.43 20.38 -14.37
C GLN A 200 26.68 19.59 -14.75
N GLN A 201 27.69 20.27 -15.28
CA GLN A 201 29.02 19.71 -15.48
C GLN A 201 30.04 20.54 -14.72
N CYS A 202 31.18 19.94 -14.40
CA CYS A 202 32.29 20.67 -13.77
C CYS A 202 33.63 20.17 -14.28
N VAL A 203 34.54 21.11 -14.60
CA VAL A 203 35.93 20.78 -14.97
C VAL A 203 36.83 21.15 -13.80
N VAL A 204 37.58 20.16 -13.32
CA VAL A 204 38.52 20.29 -12.20
C VAL A 204 39.94 20.06 -12.70
N GLU A 205 40.84 21.00 -12.45
CA GLU A 205 42.29 20.86 -12.71
C GLU A 205 43.00 20.54 -11.38
N LEU A 206 43.70 19.40 -11.36
CA LEU A 206 44.44 18.91 -10.21
C LEU A 206 45.82 19.57 -10.10
N GLU A 207 46.53 19.28 -9.00
CA GLU A 207 47.86 19.85 -8.72
C GLU A 207 48.92 19.50 -9.78
N ASP A 208 48.77 18.38 -10.47
CA ASP A 208 49.65 17.90 -11.53
C ASP A 208 49.27 18.42 -12.93
N GLY A 209 48.18 19.18 -13.04
CA GLY A 209 47.64 19.67 -14.31
C GLY A 209 46.61 18.75 -14.95
N THR A 210 46.40 17.53 -14.42
CA THR A 210 45.35 16.62 -14.90
C THR A 210 43.99 17.31 -14.82
N ARG A 211 43.22 17.24 -15.91
CA ARG A 211 41.87 17.80 -16.00
C ARG A 211 40.84 16.70 -15.93
N VAL A 212 39.88 16.87 -15.02
CA VAL A 212 38.78 15.95 -14.83
C VAL A 212 37.48 16.69 -15.15
N ARG A 213 36.86 16.33 -16.27
CA ARG A 213 35.54 16.83 -16.66
C ARG A 213 34.47 15.88 -16.14
N MET A 214 33.76 16.32 -15.12
CA MET A 214 32.67 15.59 -14.48
C MET A 214 31.34 15.88 -15.19
N ASN A 215 30.61 14.81 -15.55
CA ASN A 215 29.24 14.91 -16.06
C ASN A 215 28.24 15.23 -14.94
N ALA A 216 26.95 15.33 -15.29
CA ALA A 216 25.87 15.49 -14.32
C ALA A 216 25.81 14.35 -13.31
N GLN A 217 25.33 14.66 -12.10
CA GLN A 217 25.12 13.69 -11.02
C GLN A 217 26.37 12.86 -10.68
N SER A 218 27.56 13.47 -10.80
CA SER A 218 28.85 12.85 -10.54
C SER A 218 29.48 13.43 -9.29
N GLN A 219 30.37 12.65 -8.68
CA GLN A 219 31.10 13.01 -7.47
C GLN A 219 32.59 12.70 -7.66
N LEU A 220 33.44 13.65 -7.28
CA LEU A 220 34.89 13.49 -7.20
C LEU A 220 35.31 13.70 -5.75
N SER A 221 36.02 12.72 -5.20
CA SER A 221 36.62 12.78 -3.87
C SER A 221 38.13 12.89 -4.01
N TYR A 222 38.67 14.04 -3.65
CA TYR A 222 40.10 14.37 -3.70
C TYR A 222 40.74 14.19 -2.33
N SER A 223 41.81 13.41 -2.23
CA SER A 223 42.53 13.19 -0.97
C SER A 223 43.41 14.39 -0.63
N LEU A 224 43.25 14.96 0.57
CA LEU A 224 44.06 16.11 1.00
C LEU A 224 45.44 15.69 1.52
N ARG A 225 45.59 14.42 1.90
CA ARG A 225 46.85 13.84 2.36
C ARG A 225 47.85 13.80 1.21
N LYS A 226 49.00 14.44 1.41
CA LYS A 226 50.13 14.36 0.50
C LYS A 226 50.72 12.95 0.60
N GLY A 227 50.49 12.13 -0.42
CA GLY A 227 51.19 10.86 -0.64
C GLY A 227 52.14 10.96 -1.82
N ASP A 228 52.75 9.84 -2.20
CA ASP A 228 53.62 9.76 -3.40
C ASP A 228 52.84 9.83 -4.72
N SER A 229 51.51 9.70 -4.67
CA SER A 229 50.61 9.80 -5.81
C SER A 229 49.34 10.57 -5.46
N THR A 230 48.80 11.30 -6.43
CA THR A 230 47.49 11.95 -6.34
C THR A 230 46.41 10.89 -6.61
N VAL A 231 45.60 10.58 -5.60
CA VAL A 231 44.50 9.62 -5.73
C VAL A 231 43.17 10.36 -5.68
N ILE A 232 42.37 10.18 -6.72
CA ILE A 232 40.99 10.65 -6.80
C ILE A 232 40.04 9.45 -6.87
N TYR A 233 38.88 9.58 -6.24
CA TYR A 233 37.78 8.61 -6.39
C TYR A 233 36.63 9.28 -7.12
N ILE A 234 36.15 8.64 -8.18
CA ILE A 234 35.05 9.16 -9.00
C ILE A 234 33.85 8.22 -8.86
N LYS A 235 32.67 8.80 -8.66
CA LYS A 235 31.38 8.11 -8.73
C LYS A 235 30.50 8.83 -9.74
N GLY A 236 29.97 8.10 -10.72
CA GLY A 236 29.28 8.68 -11.87
C GLY A 236 30.17 8.61 -13.11
N GLU A 237 30.12 9.64 -13.94
CA GLU A 237 30.84 9.70 -15.21
C GLU A 237 31.79 10.91 -15.23
N ALA A 238 33.02 10.68 -15.67
CA ALA A 238 33.97 11.75 -15.90
C ALA A 238 34.93 11.38 -17.04
N TYR A 239 35.36 12.39 -17.77
CA TYR A 239 36.48 12.31 -18.70
C TYR A 239 37.74 12.83 -18.00
N VAL A 240 38.83 12.09 -18.10
CA VAL A 240 40.12 12.44 -17.50
C VAL A 240 41.13 12.67 -18.60
N ASP A 241 41.74 13.84 -18.60
CA ASP A 241 42.79 14.27 -19.52
C ASP A 241 44.05 14.53 -18.69
N ALA A 242 45.04 13.65 -18.82
CA ALA A 242 46.24 13.59 -17.97
C ALA A 242 47.51 13.87 -18.77
#